data_AF-U9UM29-F1
#
_entry.id   AF-U9UM29-F1
#
_cell.length_a   1.000
_cell.length_b   1.000
_cell.length_c   1.000
_cell.angle_alpha   90.00
_cell.angle_beta   90.00
_cell.angle_gamma   90.00
#
_symmetry.space_group_name_H-M   'P 1'
#
loop_
_entity.id
_entity.type
_entity.pdbx_description
1 polymer ?
#
loop_
_entity_poly.entity_id
_entity_poly.type
_entity_poly.pdbx_seq_one_letter_code
_entity_poly.pdbx_strand_id
1 'polypeptide(L)'
;MGHDNNKQNVSTNKIKNIDSKIITPQHAGIISKWIDRLEITDKPTTSYEFKLLYRDSRDGSSGAFNRFKKFHEICVDQPHTVTLVKAEGNNEILGGYNPIEWKFDGNYGVTKDSFIFSFNNGDIEDYILSRVKNEKKAI
;
A
#
# COMPACT_ATOMS: atom_id res chain seq x y z
N MET A 1 -42.56 2.16 32.16
CA MET A 1 -42.46 2.14 30.68
C MET A 1 -41.01 2.42 30.36
N GLY A 2 -40.25 1.37 30.04
CA GLY A 2 -38.83 1.48 29.74
C GLY A 2 -38.64 2.03 28.33
N HIS A 3 -37.83 3.07 28.19
CA HIS A 3 -37.33 3.51 26.89
C HIS A 3 -36.08 2.70 26.57
N ASP A 4 -36.23 1.71 25.68
CA ASP A 4 -35.11 1.03 25.05
C ASP A 4 -34.37 2.01 24.13
N ASN A 5 -33.28 2.57 24.66
CA ASN A 5 -32.30 3.26 23.83
C ASN A 5 -31.51 2.19 23.07
N ASN A 6 -31.99 1.88 21.87
CA ASN A 6 -31.28 1.12 20.85
C ASN A 6 -30.00 1.90 20.49
N LYS A 7 -28.94 1.69 21.28
CA LYS A 7 -27.58 2.08 20.90
C LYS A 7 -27.27 1.29 19.64
N GLN A 8 -27.33 1.97 18.50
CA GLN A 8 -26.73 1.48 17.28
C GLN A 8 -25.30 1.07 17.63
N ASN A 9 -25.05 -0.24 17.61
CA ASN A 9 -23.71 -0.78 17.60
C ASN A 9 -23.09 -0.35 16.28
N VAL A 10 -22.53 0.86 16.26
CA VAL A 10 -21.58 1.28 15.25
C VAL A 10 -20.45 0.27 15.37
N SER A 11 -20.43 -0.71 14.48
CA SER A 11 -19.31 -1.65 14.37
C SER A 11 -18.08 -0.81 14.17
N THR A 12 -17.27 -0.68 15.22
CA THR A 12 -15.93 -0.11 15.10
C THR A 12 -15.22 -1.03 14.11
N ASN A 13 -15.10 -0.59 12.85
CA ASN A 13 -14.35 -1.30 11.83
C ASN A 13 -12.91 -1.42 12.35
N LYS A 14 -12.65 -2.54 13.02
CA LYS A 14 -11.40 -2.84 13.69
C LYS A 14 -10.34 -2.88 12.59
N ILE A 15 -9.37 -1.97 12.66
CA ILE A 15 -8.33 -1.89 11.65
C ILE A 15 -7.66 -3.27 11.57
N LYS A 16 -7.70 -3.90 10.39
CA LYS A 16 -7.16 -5.25 10.22
C LYS A 16 -5.65 -5.19 10.45
N ASN A 17 -5.13 -6.13 11.21
CA ASN A 17 -3.70 -6.24 11.38
C ASN A 17 -3.07 -6.59 10.02
N ILE A 18 -1.95 -5.96 9.69
CA ILE A 18 -1.23 -6.18 8.45
C ILE A 18 0.11 -6.87 8.74
N ASP A 19 0.50 -7.84 7.92
CA ASP A 19 1.87 -8.38 7.99
C ASP A 19 2.83 -7.38 7.33
N SER A 20 3.23 -6.36 8.09
CA SER A 20 4.24 -5.38 7.69
C SER A 20 5.17 -5.05 8.86
N LYS A 21 6.46 -4.86 8.54
CA LYS A 21 7.46 -4.31 9.46
C LYS A 21 7.77 -2.83 9.20
N ILE A 22 7.17 -2.27 8.14
CA ILE A 22 7.50 -0.91 7.65
C ILE A 22 6.33 0.04 7.88
N ILE A 23 5.11 -0.36 7.57
CA ILE A 23 3.91 0.47 7.73
C ILE A 23 3.01 -0.06 8.84
N THR A 24 2.21 0.85 9.40
CA THR A 24 1.16 0.53 10.38
C THR A 24 -0.19 0.33 9.70
N PRO A 25 -1.20 -0.21 10.41
CA PRO A 25 -2.56 -0.31 9.88
C PRO A 25 -3.19 1.05 9.50
N GLN A 26 -2.76 2.17 10.10
CA GLN A 26 -3.24 3.50 9.70
C GLN A 26 -2.74 3.89 8.30
N HIS A 27 -1.45 3.67 8.01
CA HIS A 27 -0.88 3.90 6.69
C HIS A 27 -1.60 3.05 5.63
N ALA A 28 -1.90 1.79 5.94
CA ALA A 28 -2.68 0.92 5.06
C ALA A 28 -4.10 1.45 4.83
N GLY A 29 -4.72 2.09 5.82
CA GLY A 29 -6.00 2.77 5.67
C GLY A 29 -5.93 3.97 4.72
N ILE A 30 -4.87 4.79 4.80
CA ILE A 30 -4.64 5.91 3.87
C ILE A 30 -4.46 5.38 2.44
N ILE A 31 -3.61 4.37 2.25
CA ILE A 31 -3.42 3.71 0.95
C ILE A 31 -4.75 3.18 0.40
N SER A 32 -5.53 2.48 1.24
CA SER A 32 -6.84 1.90 0.85
C SER A 32 -7.80 2.97 0.33
N LYS A 33 -7.93 4.08 1.07
CA LYS A 33 -8.75 5.21 0.64
C LYS A 33 -8.27 5.81 -0.68
N TRP A 34 -6.96 5.91 -0.86
CA TRP A 34 -6.40 6.41 -2.12
C TRP A 34 -6.60 5.46 -3.28
N ILE A 35 -6.64 4.14 -3.07
CA ILE A 35 -7.08 3.20 -4.09
C ILE A 35 -8.54 3.52 -4.47
N ASP A 36 -9.41 3.71 -3.46
CA ASP A 36 -10.85 3.96 -3.65
C ASP A 36 -11.18 5.40 -4.09
N ARG A 37 -10.18 6.28 -4.23
CA ARG A 37 -10.34 7.72 -4.54
C ARG A 37 -11.23 8.45 -3.51
N LEU A 38 -11.12 8.05 -2.25
CA LEU A 38 -11.85 8.64 -1.12
C LEU A 38 -11.02 9.68 -0.36
N GLU A 39 -11.71 10.61 0.29
CA GLU A 39 -11.12 11.62 1.17
C GLU A 39 -10.53 11.00 2.45
N ILE A 40 -9.42 11.59 2.93
CA ILE A 40 -8.71 11.12 4.14
C ILE A 40 -9.36 11.67 5.43
N THR A 41 -10.59 12.19 5.37
CA THR A 41 -11.29 12.78 6.52
C THR A 41 -11.93 11.75 7.46
N ASP A 42 -12.29 10.56 6.96
CA ASP A 42 -12.86 9.51 7.81
C ASP A 42 -11.79 8.77 8.63
N LYS A 43 -12.19 8.13 9.73
CA LYS A 43 -11.31 7.18 10.45
C LYS A 43 -10.68 6.21 9.46
N PRO A 44 -9.35 6.00 9.47
CA PRO A 44 -8.70 5.07 8.55
C PRO A 44 -9.27 3.66 8.78
N THR A 45 -10.06 3.21 7.82
CA THR A 45 -10.59 1.85 7.78
C THR A 45 -9.96 1.15 6.59
N THR A 46 -9.61 -0.11 6.76
CA THR A 46 -9.02 -0.93 5.70
C THR A 46 -10.12 -1.78 5.08
N SER A 47 -10.61 -1.41 3.90
CA SER A 47 -11.52 -2.24 3.09
C SER A 47 -10.80 -3.47 2.54
N TYR A 48 -9.49 -3.35 2.28
CA TYR A 48 -8.66 -4.39 1.68
C TYR A 48 -7.98 -5.31 2.71
N GLU A 49 -7.69 -6.53 2.27
CA GLU A 49 -6.77 -7.46 2.93
C GLU A 49 -5.41 -7.36 2.25
N PHE A 50 -4.39 -6.88 2.97
CA PHE A 50 -3.03 -6.79 2.46
C PHE A 50 -2.33 -8.14 2.65
N LYS A 51 -2.01 -8.81 1.54
CA LYS A 51 -1.26 -10.07 1.53
C LYS A 51 0.20 -9.81 1.19
N LEU A 52 1.11 -10.27 2.05
CA LEU A 52 2.54 -10.08 1.84
C LEU A 52 3.06 -11.02 0.74
N LEU A 53 3.37 -10.46 -0.43
CA LEU A 53 3.99 -11.19 -1.53
C LEU A 53 5.49 -11.41 -1.30
N TYR A 54 6.24 -10.32 -1.12
CA TYR A 54 7.70 -10.33 -0.96
C TYR A 54 8.14 -9.37 0.14
N ARG A 55 9.12 -9.79 0.94
CA ARG A 55 9.86 -8.94 1.89
C ARG A 55 11.33 -9.31 1.85
N ASP A 56 12.20 -8.36 1.52
CA ASP A 56 13.64 -8.62 1.40
C ASP A 56 14.25 -9.24 2.68
N SER A 57 13.84 -8.80 3.87
CA SER A 57 14.33 -9.38 5.14
C SER A 57 13.86 -10.82 5.42
N ARG A 58 12.92 -11.37 4.65
CA ARG A 58 12.34 -12.71 4.78
C ARG A 58 12.72 -13.60 3.61
N ASP A 59 12.56 -13.06 2.40
CA ASP A 59 12.64 -13.78 1.12
C ASP A 59 13.90 -13.43 0.33
N GLY A 60 14.59 -12.35 0.71
CA GLY A 60 15.82 -11.92 0.07
C GLY A 60 16.96 -12.89 0.33
N SER A 61 17.71 -13.20 -0.73
CA SER A 61 18.90 -14.04 -0.69
C SER A 61 20.19 -13.21 -0.74
N SER A 62 21.33 -13.85 -0.51
CA SER A 62 22.65 -13.24 -0.73
C SER A 62 22.83 -12.85 -2.21
N GLY A 63 23.20 -11.59 -2.44
CA GLY A 63 23.48 -11.04 -3.76
C GLY A 63 22.27 -10.37 -4.43
N ALA A 64 22.51 -9.19 -5.02
CA ALA A 64 21.47 -8.36 -5.64
C ALA A 64 20.75 -9.07 -6.80
N PHE A 65 21.48 -9.84 -7.62
CA PHE A 65 20.89 -10.59 -8.73
C PHE A 65 19.82 -11.59 -8.26
N ASN A 66 20.11 -12.34 -7.20
CA ASN A 66 19.18 -13.34 -6.68
C ASN A 66 17.96 -12.68 -6.01
N ARG A 67 18.13 -11.52 -5.36
CA ARG A 67 17.02 -10.73 -4.83
C ARG A 67 16.07 -10.25 -5.94
N PHE A 68 16.63 -9.69 -7.00
CA PHE A 68 15.87 -9.27 -8.18
C PHE A 68 15.14 -10.45 -8.82
N LYS A 69 15.84 -11.57 -9.03
CA LYS A 69 15.24 -12.79 -9.58
C LYS A 69 14.07 -13.29 -8.73
N LYS A 70 14.22 -13.29 -7.41
CA LYS A 70 13.16 -13.75 -6.50
C LYS A 70 11.95 -12.80 -6.51
N PHE A 71 12.19 -11.50 -6.50
CA PHE A 71 11.14 -10.49 -6.66
C PHE A 71 10.39 -10.68 -7.99
N HIS A 72 11.14 -10.83 -9.09
CA HIS A 72 10.60 -11.08 -10.41
C HIS A 72 9.68 -12.31 -10.44
N GLU A 73 10.16 -13.45 -9.94
CA GLU A 73 9.39 -14.70 -9.87
C GLU A 73 8.09 -14.58 -9.06
N ILE A 74 8.08 -13.76 -8.01
CA ILE A 74 6.91 -13.59 -7.13
C ILE A 74 5.92 -12.57 -7.71
N CYS A 75 6.43 -11.48 -8.29
CA CYS A 75 5.61 -10.33 -8.66
C CYS A 75 5.14 -10.36 -10.11
N VAL A 76 5.74 -11.17 -10.99
CA VAL A 76 5.27 -11.33 -12.37
C VAL A 76 3.77 -11.67 -12.39
N ASP A 77 3.05 -10.98 -13.27
CA ASP A 77 1.60 -11.13 -13.46
C ASP A 77 0.75 -10.86 -12.19
N GLN A 78 1.30 -10.21 -11.16
CA GLN A 78 0.54 -9.82 -9.97
C GLN A 78 -0.06 -8.41 -10.15
N PRO A 79 -1.40 -8.25 -10.19
CA PRO A 79 -2.06 -6.95 -10.17
C PRO A 79 -2.27 -6.44 -8.73
N HIS A 80 -2.79 -5.21 -8.62
CA HIS A 80 -3.21 -4.60 -7.34
C HIS A 80 -2.14 -4.66 -6.24
N THR A 81 -0.91 -4.36 -6.60
CA THR A 81 0.25 -4.44 -5.70
C THR A 81 0.55 -3.10 -5.05
N VAL A 82 1.06 -3.13 -3.83
CA VAL A 82 1.65 -1.98 -3.15
C VAL A 82 3.10 -2.30 -2.84
N THR A 83 4.00 -1.45 -3.30
CA THR A 83 5.44 -1.55 -3.02
C THR A 83 5.82 -0.56 -1.93
N LEU A 84 6.67 -1.00 -1.00
CA LEU A 84 7.11 -0.22 0.16
C LEU A 84 8.63 -0.30 0.30
N VAL A 85 9.26 0.85 0.49
CA VAL A 85 10.68 1.01 0.75
C VAL A 85 10.85 1.92 1.95
N LYS A 86 11.56 1.45 2.98
CA LYS A 86 11.95 2.29 4.11
C LYS A 86 13.36 2.83 3.87
N ALA A 87 13.52 4.14 3.87
CA ALA A 87 14.83 4.76 3.75
C ALA A 87 15.65 4.54 5.04
N GLU A 88 16.96 4.30 4.89
CA GLU A 88 17.86 4.16 6.02
C GLU A 88 18.23 5.53 6.60
N GLY A 89 18.34 5.62 7.92
CA GLY A 89 18.78 6.84 8.61
C GLY A 89 17.67 7.88 8.86
N ASN A 90 16.44 7.65 8.38
CA ASN A 90 15.30 8.51 8.68
C ASN A 90 13.99 7.69 8.87
N ASN A 91 12.89 8.40 9.11
CA ASN A 91 11.56 7.81 9.26
C ASN A 91 10.77 7.75 7.94
N GLU A 92 11.41 8.03 6.80
CA GLU A 92 10.73 8.12 5.52
C GLU A 92 10.42 6.73 4.95
N ILE A 93 9.18 6.58 4.49
CA ILE A 93 8.70 5.41 3.78
C ILE A 93 8.22 5.87 2.41
N LEU A 94 8.85 5.36 1.36
CA LEU A 94 8.47 5.58 -0.02
C LEU A 94 7.71 4.38 -0.55
N GLY A 95 6.79 4.61 -1.46
CA GLY A 95 6.07 3.51 -2.09
C GLY A 95 5.20 3.92 -3.24
N GLY A 96 4.46 2.94 -3.74
CA GLY A 96 3.48 3.16 -4.79
C GLY A 96 2.51 2.01 -4.93
N TYR A 97 1.33 2.33 -5.45
CA TYR A 97 0.31 1.37 -5.83
C TYR A 97 0.32 1.19 -7.34
N ASN A 98 0.30 -0.08 -7.76
CA ASN A 98 0.11 -0.49 -9.13
C ASN A 98 -1.17 -1.35 -9.24
N PRO A 99 -2.21 -0.90 -9.97
CA PRO A 99 -3.44 -1.67 -10.18
C PRO A 99 -3.30 -2.79 -11.21
N ILE A 100 -2.35 -2.70 -12.14
CA ILE A 100 -2.17 -3.67 -13.23
C ILE A 100 -1.03 -4.64 -12.92
N GLU A 101 -0.96 -5.70 -13.70
CA GLU A 101 0.08 -6.74 -13.59
C GLU A 101 1.49 -6.18 -13.82
N TRP A 102 2.47 -6.67 -13.05
CA TRP A 102 3.88 -6.44 -13.36
C TRP A 102 4.30 -7.24 -14.58
N LYS A 103 4.73 -6.51 -15.62
CA LYS A 103 5.33 -7.07 -16.82
C LYS A 103 6.80 -6.67 -16.89
N PHE A 104 7.62 -7.61 -17.32
CA PHE A 104 9.07 -7.43 -17.47
C PHE A 104 9.47 -7.54 -18.94
N ASP A 105 8.64 -6.99 -19.82
CA ASP A 105 8.78 -7.00 -21.28
C ASP A 105 9.43 -5.72 -21.83
N GLY A 106 9.78 -4.77 -20.95
CA GLY A 106 10.41 -3.50 -21.30
C GLY A 106 9.42 -2.42 -21.76
N ASN A 107 8.11 -2.69 -21.74
CA ASN A 107 7.08 -1.73 -22.09
C ASN A 107 6.55 -1.01 -20.85
N TYR A 108 6.04 0.21 -21.05
CA TYR A 108 5.34 0.90 -19.99
C TYR A 108 3.94 0.31 -19.74
N GLY A 109 3.54 0.28 -18.47
CA GLY A 109 2.17 0.00 -18.09
C GLY A 109 1.23 1.17 -18.39
N VAL A 110 0.02 0.87 -18.90
CA VAL A 110 -1.03 1.87 -19.14
C VAL A 110 -2.07 1.84 -18.02
N THR A 111 -2.14 2.89 -17.22
CA THR A 111 -3.17 3.04 -16.17
C THR A 111 -3.25 4.48 -15.65
N LYS A 112 -4.43 4.87 -15.19
CA LYS A 112 -4.69 6.16 -14.53
C LYS A 112 -4.79 6.07 -13.00
N ASP A 113 -4.76 4.85 -12.48
CA ASP A 113 -5.06 4.56 -11.08
C ASP A 113 -3.79 4.32 -10.26
N SER A 114 -2.62 4.21 -10.90
CA SER A 114 -1.33 4.20 -10.20
C SER A 114 -1.07 5.51 -9.47
N PHE A 115 -0.44 5.38 -8.30
CA PHE A 115 0.03 6.52 -7.52
C PHE A 115 1.28 6.15 -6.72
N ILE A 116 2.09 7.16 -6.44
CA ILE A 116 3.23 7.07 -5.53
C ILE A 116 2.94 7.82 -4.24
N PHE A 117 3.66 7.47 -3.18
CA PHE A 117 3.53 8.14 -1.90
C PHE A 117 4.85 8.22 -1.14
N SER A 118 4.92 9.21 -0.25
CA SER A 118 5.89 9.30 0.84
C SER A 118 5.13 9.46 2.16
N PHE A 119 5.55 8.72 3.18
CA PHE A 119 5.05 8.82 4.54
C PHE A 119 6.21 9.11 5.49
N ASN A 120 5.95 9.94 6.51
CA ASN A 120 6.82 10.05 7.67
C ASN A 120 6.32 9.11 8.76
N ASN A 121 7.08 8.06 9.08
CA ASN A 121 6.69 7.10 10.11
C ASN A 121 6.63 7.69 11.53
N GLY A 122 7.13 8.91 11.75
CA GLY A 122 6.98 9.64 13.01
C GLY A 122 5.67 10.41 13.14
N ASP A 123 5.01 10.73 12.02
CA ASP A 123 3.78 11.51 11.98
C ASP A 123 2.87 11.04 10.82
N ILE A 124 1.75 10.42 11.17
CA ILE A 124 0.81 9.84 10.21
C ILE A 124 0.09 10.89 9.34
N GLU A 125 0.10 12.16 9.76
CA GLU A 125 -0.49 13.26 9.00
C GLU A 125 0.51 13.87 8.00
N ASP A 126 1.79 13.58 8.15
CA ASP A 126 2.85 14.00 7.24
C ASP A 126 3.02 12.96 6.12
N TYR A 127 2.23 13.14 5.07
CA TYR A 127 2.25 12.32 3.87
C TYR A 127 2.12 13.13 2.59
N ILE A 128 2.71 12.60 1.52
CA ILE A 128 2.57 13.09 0.15
C ILE A 128 2.04 11.95 -0.69
N LEU A 129 0.98 12.21 -1.46
CA LEU A 129 0.38 11.25 -2.38
C LEU A 129 0.25 11.90 -3.77
N SER A 130 0.66 11.20 -4.82
CA SER A 130 0.61 11.72 -6.19
C SER A 130 0.20 10.64 -7.17
N ARG A 131 -0.85 10.91 -7.95
CA ARG A 131 -1.24 10.03 -9.06
C ARG A 131 -0.35 10.22 -10.28
N VAL A 132 -0.34 9.20 -11.12
CA VAL A 132 0.26 9.28 -12.45
C VAL A 132 -0.27 10.48 -13.25
N LYS A 133 0.62 11.18 -13.95
CA LYS A 133 0.28 12.29 -14.85
C LYS A 133 0.11 11.85 -16.30
N ASN A 134 0.94 10.90 -16.75
CA ASN A 134 0.86 10.33 -18.09
C ASN A 134 0.48 8.85 -18.00
N GLU A 135 -0.79 8.57 -18.20
CA GLU A 135 -1.36 7.24 -18.05
C GLU A 135 -0.75 6.20 -19.01
N LYS A 136 -0.15 6.64 -20.13
CA LYS A 136 0.50 5.75 -21.11
C LYS A 136 1.92 5.32 -20.71
N LYS A 137 2.47 5.93 -19.65
CA LYS A 137 3.84 5.71 -19.14
C LYS A 137 3.83 5.63 -17.62
N ALA A 138 2.92 4.84 -17.07
CA ALA A 138 2.62 4.85 -15.64
C ALA A 138 3.57 3.99 -14.81
N ILE A 139 4.07 2.90 -15.38
CA ILE A 139 4.80 1.82 -14.71
C ILE A 139 5.98 1.39 -15.57
#